data_AF-A0A1H0EDR4-F1
#
_entry.id   AF-A0A1H0EDR4-F1
#
_cell.length_a   1.000
_cell.length_b   1.000
_cell.length_c   1.000
_cell.angle_alpha   90.00
_cell.angle_beta   90.00
_cell.angle_gamma   90.00
#
_symmetry.space_group_name_H-M   'P 1'
#
loop_
_entity.id
_entity.type
_entity.pdbx_description
1 polymer ?
#
loop_
_entity_poly.entity_id
_entity_poly.type
_entity_poly.pdbx_seq_one_letter_code
_entity_poly.pdbx_strand_id
1 'polypeptide(L)'
;MKVEKIVNRRAWFRSIRPGDASKGQFKDYKALKSISVQLSDYNAYDGKRNGVFVHAKYDRDKLTVILAGVTLEQREKELTDPEYKDEWRKLIDKDA
;
A
#
# COMPACT_ATOMS: atom_id res chain seq x y z
N MET A 1 9.45 -5.70 9.95
CA MET A 1 8.00 -5.90 9.72
C MET A 1 7.53 -7.37 9.79
N LYS A 2 6.44 -7.65 10.51
CA LYS A 2 5.79 -8.98 10.55
C LYS A 2 5.01 -9.25 9.26
N VAL A 3 5.06 -10.49 8.75
CA VAL A 3 4.32 -10.89 7.54
C VAL A 3 2.97 -11.47 7.95
N GLU A 4 1.89 -10.96 7.37
CA GLU A 4 0.52 -11.36 7.64
C GLU A 4 -0.07 -12.21 6.51
N LYS A 5 -0.87 -13.21 6.88
CA LYS A 5 -1.64 -14.01 5.91
C LYS A 5 -2.96 -13.29 5.62
N ILE A 6 -3.09 -12.74 4.41
CA ILE A 6 -4.23 -11.90 4.06
C ILE A 6 -5.42 -12.75 3.63
N VAL A 7 -6.45 -12.79 4.48
CA VAL A 7 -7.72 -13.48 4.19
C VAL A 7 -8.75 -12.53 3.56
N ASN A 8 -8.83 -11.29 4.06
CA ASN A 8 -9.73 -10.25 3.54
C ASN A 8 -8.92 -8.99 3.17
N ARG A 9 -8.77 -8.76 1.86
CA ARG A 9 -7.93 -7.67 1.32
C ARG A 9 -8.53 -6.29 1.59
N ARG A 10 -9.86 -6.15 1.54
CA ARG A 10 -10.51 -4.86 1.81
C ARG A 10 -10.36 -4.45 3.27
N ALA A 11 -10.49 -5.41 4.19
CA ALA A 11 -10.22 -5.17 5.59
C ALA A 11 -8.75 -4.78 5.82
N TRP A 12 -7.83 -5.45 5.13
CA TRP A 12 -6.40 -5.15 5.18
C TRP A 12 -6.07 -3.74 4.67
N PHE A 13 -6.68 -3.28 3.57
CA PHE A 13 -6.47 -1.91 3.09
C PHE A 13 -6.99 -0.86 4.09
N ARG A 14 -8.14 -1.13 4.71
CA ARG A 14 -8.77 -0.23 5.70
C ARG A 14 -8.03 -0.17 7.03
N SER A 15 -7.23 -1.18 7.37
CA SER A 15 -6.44 -1.16 8.60
C SER A 15 -5.21 -0.26 8.51
N ILE A 16 -4.76 0.10 7.29
CA ILE A 16 -3.59 0.97 7.11
C ILE A 16 -3.93 2.40 7.51
N ARG A 17 -3.08 3.01 8.35
CA ARG A 17 -3.12 4.44 8.67
C ARG A 17 -1.95 5.17 8.00
N PRO A 18 -2.01 6.51 7.84
CA PRO A 18 -0.88 7.28 7.37
C PRO A 18 0.35 7.07 8.27
N GLY A 19 1.50 6.81 7.65
CA GLY A 19 2.76 6.50 8.35
C GLY A 19 2.96 5.03 8.70
N ASP A 20 1.92 4.19 8.57
CA ASP A 20 2.04 2.74 8.79
C ASP A 20 2.47 2.00 7.52
N ALA A 21 3.14 0.86 7.72
CA ALA A 21 3.38 -0.13 6.69
C ALA A 21 2.94 -1.52 7.15
N SER A 22 2.40 -2.34 6.24
CA SER A 22 2.01 -3.73 6.51
C SER A 22 2.38 -4.64 5.34
N LYS A 23 2.80 -5.87 5.64
CA LYS A 23 3.28 -6.84 4.65
C LYS A 23 2.39 -8.06 4.62
N GLY A 24 1.81 -8.31 3.46
CA GLY A 24 1.01 -9.48 3.18
C GLY A 24 1.76 -10.48 2.31
N GLN A 25 1.61 -11.77 2.60
CA GLN A 25 2.05 -12.85 1.70
C GLN A 25 0.86 -13.53 1.03
N PHE A 26 1.03 -13.86 -0.24
CA PHE A 26 0.00 -14.45 -1.09
C PHE A 26 0.42 -15.84 -1.55
N LYS A 27 -0.59 -16.67 -1.87
CA LYS A 27 -0.38 -18.06 -2.31
C LYS A 27 0.17 -18.16 -3.73
N ASP A 28 -0.15 -17.18 -4.58
CA ASP A 28 0.19 -17.21 -6.00
C ASP A 28 0.28 -15.81 -6.61
N TYR A 29 0.84 -15.76 -7.82
CA TYR A 29 1.02 -14.53 -8.59
C TYR A 29 -0.28 -13.88 -9.06
N LYS A 30 -1.35 -14.66 -9.30
CA LYS A 30 -2.65 -14.12 -9.73
C LYS A 30 -3.27 -13.31 -8.61
N ALA A 31 -3.20 -13.80 -7.38
CA ALA A 31 -3.60 -13.09 -6.18
C ALA A 31 -2.84 -11.76 -6.07
N LEU A 32 -1.53 -11.79 -6.29
CA LEU A 32 -0.65 -10.62 -6.31
C LEU A 32 -1.07 -9.57 -7.34
N LYS A 33 -1.30 -9.96 -8.61
CA LYS A 33 -1.79 -9.07 -9.67
C LYS A 33 -3.14 -8.44 -9.33
N SER A 34 -4.05 -9.20 -8.73
CA SER A 34 -5.37 -8.68 -8.39
C SER A 34 -5.35 -7.59 -7.30
N ILE A 35 -4.27 -7.50 -6.50
CA ILE A 35 -4.12 -6.44 -5.48
C ILE A 35 -4.03 -5.07 -6.13
N SER A 36 -3.32 -4.90 -7.25
CA SER A 36 -3.15 -3.57 -7.85
C SER A 36 -4.48 -2.97 -8.30
N VAL A 37 -5.37 -3.79 -8.86
CA VAL A 37 -6.72 -3.36 -9.28
C VAL A 37 -7.56 -2.97 -8.07
N GLN A 38 -7.64 -3.85 -7.07
CA GLN A 38 -8.44 -3.60 -5.87
C GLN A 38 -7.92 -2.41 -5.05
N LEU A 39 -6.61 -2.17 -5.07
CA LEU A 39 -6.00 -1.03 -4.38
C LEU A 39 -6.29 0.28 -5.10
N SER A 40 -6.26 0.30 -6.44
CA SER A 40 -6.67 1.47 -7.22
C SER A 40 -8.13 1.84 -6.94
N ASP A 41 -9.03 0.85 -6.93
CA ASP A 41 -10.44 1.07 -6.60
C ASP A 41 -10.58 1.60 -5.17
N TYR A 42 -9.87 1.00 -4.20
CA TYR A 42 -9.86 1.47 -2.82
C TYR A 42 -9.43 2.95 -2.73
N ASN A 43 -8.31 3.31 -3.34
CA ASN A 43 -7.79 4.68 -3.30
C ASN A 43 -8.74 5.68 -3.98
N ALA A 44 -9.38 5.30 -5.08
CA ALA A 44 -10.32 6.15 -5.80
C ALA A 44 -11.58 6.47 -4.97
N TYR A 45 -12.06 5.53 -4.15
CA TYR A 45 -13.27 5.67 -3.36
C TYR A 45 -13.01 5.88 -1.86
N ASP A 46 -12.63 4.80 -1.16
CA ASP A 46 -12.44 4.78 0.28
C ASP A 46 -11.24 5.66 0.69
N GLY A 47 -10.14 5.64 -0.06
CA GLY A 47 -8.93 6.38 0.28
C GLY A 47 -9.12 7.89 0.20
N LYS A 48 -9.70 8.37 -0.92
CA LYS A 48 -10.09 9.79 -1.07
C LYS A 48 -11.08 10.24 0.01
N ARG A 49 -12.07 9.42 0.34
CA ARG A 49 -13.09 9.75 1.36
C ARG A 49 -12.50 9.86 2.78
N ASN A 50 -11.55 8.99 3.11
CA ASN A 50 -10.97 8.92 4.46
C ASN A 50 -9.65 9.70 4.60
N GLY A 51 -9.15 10.32 3.52
CA GLY A 51 -7.88 11.04 3.51
C GLY A 51 -6.64 10.15 3.62
N VAL A 52 -6.77 8.84 3.35
CA VAL A 52 -5.68 7.86 3.46
C VAL A 52 -5.47 7.18 2.12
N PHE A 53 -4.30 7.39 1.51
CA PHE A 53 -3.90 6.71 0.29
C PHE A 53 -2.92 5.60 0.63
N VAL A 54 -3.06 4.48 -0.07
CA VAL A 54 -2.21 3.32 0.17
C VAL A 54 -1.38 3.03 -1.07
N HIS A 55 -0.06 3.04 -0.88
CA HIS A 55 0.92 2.61 -1.87
C HIS A 55 1.25 1.14 -1.70
N ALA A 56 1.72 0.49 -2.77
CA ALA A 56 2.11 -0.91 -2.74
C ALA A 56 3.49 -1.14 -3.38
N LYS A 57 4.37 -1.84 -2.66
CA LYS A 57 5.62 -2.41 -3.18
C LYS A 57 5.42 -3.92 -3.34
N TYR A 58 5.75 -4.44 -4.52
CA TYR A 58 5.53 -5.83 -4.89
C TYR A 58 6.86 -6.58 -4.96
N ASP A 59 6.97 -7.69 -4.22
CA ASP A 59 8.08 -8.64 -4.33
C ASP A 59 7.51 -9.95 -4.89
N ARG A 60 7.77 -10.18 -6.18
CA ARG A 60 7.19 -11.28 -6.95
C ARG A 60 7.85 -12.61 -6.61
N ASP A 61 9.14 -12.61 -6.30
CA ASP A 61 9.89 -13.82 -5.97
C ASP A 61 9.42 -14.41 -4.64
N LYS A 62 9.10 -13.56 -3.68
CA LYS A 62 8.60 -13.98 -2.36
C LYS A 62 7.07 -14.05 -2.26
N LEU A 63 6.37 -13.71 -3.34
CA LEU A 63 4.92 -13.54 -3.39
C LEU A 63 4.38 -12.61 -2.28
N THR A 64 5.09 -11.51 -2.01
CA THR A 64 4.71 -10.55 -0.97
C THR A 64 4.35 -9.17 -1.51
N VAL A 65 3.47 -8.49 -0.80
CA VAL A 65 3.12 -7.09 -1.03
C VAL A 65 3.31 -6.33 0.26
N ILE A 66 3.98 -5.19 0.17
CA ILE A 66 4.10 -4.25 1.27
C ILE A 66 3.22 -3.06 0.94
N LEU A 67 2.27 -2.77 1.81
CA LEU A 67 1.44 -1.58 1.74
C LEU A 67 2.02 -0.49 2.64
N ALA A 68 1.94 0.76 2.19
CA ALA A 68 2.32 1.93 2.97
C ALA A 68 1.22 2.99 2.89
N GLY A 69 0.79 3.48 4.05
CA GLY A 69 -0.23 4.52 4.14
C GLY A 69 0.37 5.92 4.09
N VAL A 70 -0.22 6.81 3.31
CA VAL A 70 0.12 8.24 3.24
C VAL A 70 -1.14 9.09 3.33
N THR A 71 -0.99 10.35 3.76
CA THR A 71 -2.09 11.31 3.78
C THR A 71 -2.45 11.78 2.36
N LEU A 72 -3.64 12.36 2.19
CA LEU A 72 -4.02 13.05 0.95
C LEU A 72 -3.01 14.14 0.58
N GLU A 73 -2.57 14.96 1.53
CA GLU A 73 -1.58 16.02 1.28
C GLU A 73 -0.24 15.47 0.78
N GLN A 74 0.24 14.37 1.39
CA GLN A 74 1.45 13.69 0.91
C GLN A 74 1.24 13.16 -0.52
N ARG A 75 0.07 12.60 -0.81
CA ARG A 75 -0.25 12.08 -2.14
C ARG A 75 -0.32 13.20 -3.19
N GLU A 76 -0.89 14.35 -2.86
CA GLU A 76 -0.94 15.51 -3.76
C GLU A 76 0.45 16.08 -3.99
N LYS A 77 1.29 16.12 -2.95
CA LYS A 77 2.69 16.53 -3.08
C LYS A 77 3.48 15.60 -3.99
N GLU A 78 3.32 14.28 -3.89
CA GLU A 78 3.95 13.32 -4.82
C GLU A 78 3.55 13.51 -6.29
N LEU A 79 2.33 14.01 -6.54
CA LEU A 79 1.83 14.22 -7.90
C LEU A 79 2.36 15.52 -8.51
N THR A 80 2.74 16.49 -7.68
CA THR A 80 3.18 17.83 -8.10
C THR A 80 4.69 18.02 -8.03
N ASP A 81 5.37 17.30 -7.13
CA ASP A 81 6.80 17.41 -6.86
C ASP A 81 7.54 16.10 -7.21
N PRO A 82 8.35 16.09 -8.29
CA PRO A 82 9.16 14.92 -8.68
C PRO A 82 10.18 14.49 -7.63
N GLU A 83 10.67 15.40 -6.77
CA GLU A 83 11.64 15.06 -5.71
C GLU A 83 10.95 14.36 -4.53
N TYR A 84 9.64 14.61 -4.35
CA TYR A 84 8.82 13.95 -3.36
C TYR A 84 8.26 12.61 -3.82
N LYS A 85 8.46 12.28 -5.10
CA LYS A 85 8.09 11.01 -5.69
C LYS A 85 8.84 9.89 -4.97
N ASP A 86 8.11 8.86 -4.55
CA ASP A 86 8.65 7.69 -3.83
C ASP A 86 9.05 7.91 -2.36
N GLU A 87 8.75 9.06 -1.74
CA GLU A 87 9.00 9.29 -0.31
C GLU A 87 8.32 8.24 0.60
N TRP A 88 7.15 7.74 0.19
CA TRP A 88 6.44 6.65 0.87
C TRP A 88 7.28 5.39 1.06
N ARG A 89 8.30 5.16 0.21
CA ARG A 89 9.20 3.99 0.34
C ARG A 89 10.02 4.04 1.62
N LYS A 90 10.29 5.23 2.18
CA LYS A 90 10.96 5.38 3.48
C LYS A 90 10.18 4.72 4.62
N LEU A 91 8.85 4.60 4.49
CA LEU A 91 8.01 3.89 5.47
C LEU A 91 8.23 2.37 5.41
N ILE A 92 8.67 1.86 4.26
CA ILE A 92 8.91 0.43 4.04
C ILE A 92 10.32 0.05 4.48
N ASP A 93 11.32 0.86 4.11
CA ASP A 93 12.72 0.55 4.39
C ASP A 93 13.11 0.79 5.87
N LYS A 94 12.29 1.52 6.64
CA LYS A 94 12.43 1.61 8.12
C LYS A 94 12.20 0.27 8.83
N ASP A 95 11.59 -0.69 8.16
CA ASP A 95 11.09 -1.95 8.75
C ASP A 95 11.59 -3.20 8.01
N ALA A 96 12.54 -3.03 7.07
CA ALA A 96 13.12 -4.06 6.21
C ALA A 96 14.32 -4.77 6.85
#